data_AF-A0A3B1D2H0-F1
#
_entry.id   AF-A0A3B1D2H0-F1
#
_cell.length_a   1.000
_cell.length_b   1.000
_cell.length_c   1.000
_cell.angle_alpha   90.00
_cell.angle_beta   90.00
_cell.angle_gamma   90.00
#
_symmetry.space_group_name_H-M   'P 1'
#
loop_
_entity.id
_entity.type
_entity.pdbx_description
1 polymer ?
#
loop_
_entity_poly.entity_id
_entity_poly.type
_entity_poly.pdbx_seq_one_letter_code
_entity_poly.pdbx_strand_id
1 'polypeptide(L)'
;EDQNGNVVRTIEKSSMSAGPQQVSWDGNSQYGGPLPDGLYNYTVIAKGTDGNVMEVATFTRGIVDTISFENGIGYIHIGELKYMLSEVLEVKEPETQTDGDQGDDTGESSGQETEDEETTA
;
A
#
# COMPACT_ATOMS: atom_id res chain seq x y z
N GLU A 1 11.31 -8.24 -10.52
CA GLU A 1 11.46 -9.37 -11.44
C GLU A 1 10.34 -10.36 -11.21
N ASP A 2 9.94 -11.08 -12.27
CA ASP A 2 8.98 -12.18 -12.16
C ASP A 2 9.63 -13.44 -11.56
N GLN A 3 8.84 -14.50 -11.38
CA GLN A 3 9.33 -15.78 -10.84
C GLN A 3 10.39 -16.47 -11.74
N ASN A 4 10.52 -16.06 -13.00
CA ASN A 4 11.52 -16.57 -13.93
C ASN A 4 12.81 -15.73 -13.92
N GLY A 5 12.88 -14.66 -13.10
CA GLY A 5 14.01 -13.73 -13.05
C GLY A 5 13.98 -12.66 -14.14
N ASN A 6 12.88 -12.49 -14.88
CA ASN A 6 12.78 -11.43 -15.87
C ASN A 6 12.51 -10.09 -15.20
N VAL A 7 13.27 -9.06 -15.55
CA VAL A 7 13.00 -7.69 -15.10
C VAL A 7 11.77 -7.15 -15.83
N VAL A 8 10.73 -6.82 -15.06
CA VAL A 8 9.44 -6.32 -15.58
C VAL A 8 9.28 -4.80 -15.46
N ARG A 9 10.00 -4.19 -14.52
CA ARG A 9 9.99 -2.75 -14.22
C ARG A 9 11.33 -2.35 -13.61
N THR A 10 11.86 -1.22 -14.04
CA THR A 10 12.95 -0.50 -13.36
C THR A 10 12.41 0.86 -12.91
N ILE A 11 12.66 1.24 -11.66
CA ILE A 11 12.28 2.54 -11.11
C ILE A 11 13.58 3.26 -10.74
N GLU A 12 13.88 4.33 -11.44
CA GLU A 12 15.06 5.15 -11.17
C GLU A 12 14.69 6.35 -10.29
N LYS A 13 15.49 6.59 -9.25
CA LYS A 13 15.44 7.80 -8.43
C LYS A 13 16.83 8.43 -8.36
N SER A 14 16.88 9.75 -8.41
CA SER A 14 18.11 10.54 -8.29
C SER A 14 18.01 11.54 -7.15
N SER A 15 19.17 12.02 -6.68
CA SER A 15 19.27 13.12 -5.70
C SER A 15 18.51 12.88 -4.39
N MET A 16 18.57 11.66 -3.85
CA MET A 16 17.92 11.32 -2.60
C MET A 16 18.76 11.77 -1.40
N SER A 17 18.12 12.36 -0.39
CA SER A 17 18.76 12.67 0.90
C SER A 17 19.07 11.38 1.68
N ALA A 18 20.01 11.48 2.62
CA ALA A 18 20.25 10.38 3.57
C ALA A 18 18.99 10.13 4.43
N GLY A 19 18.77 8.86 4.79
CA GLY A 19 17.65 8.43 5.63
C GLY A 19 16.68 7.48 4.92
N PRO A 20 15.56 7.15 5.58
CA PRO A 20 14.56 6.25 5.03
C PRO A 20 13.98 6.78 3.72
N GLN A 21 13.85 5.90 2.74
CA GLN A 21 13.28 6.23 1.44
C GLN A 21 12.13 5.28 1.13
N GLN A 22 11.09 5.82 0.48
CA GLN A 22 9.94 5.04 0.04
C GLN A 22 9.95 4.92 -1.49
N VAL A 23 9.71 3.71 -1.98
CA VAL A 23 9.44 3.42 -3.39
C VAL A 23 8.15 2.62 -3.44
N SER A 24 7.21 3.07 -4.25
CA SER A 24 5.96 2.38 -4.54
C SER A 24 5.96 1.92 -5.99
N TRP A 25 5.38 0.75 -6.21
CA TRP A 25 5.14 0.19 -7.53
C TRP A 25 3.66 -0.09 -7.66
N ASP A 26 3.12 0.25 -8.82
CA ASP A 26 1.69 0.21 -9.17
C ASP A 26 1.27 -1.12 -9.81
N GLY A 27 2.17 -2.09 -9.92
CA GLY A 27 1.92 -3.37 -10.60
C GLY A 27 2.02 -3.29 -12.13
N ASN A 28 2.44 -2.14 -12.69
CA ASN A 28 2.58 -1.98 -14.13
C ASN A 28 4.01 -2.30 -14.61
N SER A 29 4.10 -2.82 -15.83
CA SER A 29 5.37 -3.01 -16.53
C SER A 29 6.06 -1.67 -16.85
N GLN A 30 7.31 -1.73 -17.30
CA GLN A 30 8.03 -0.57 -17.84
C GLN A 30 7.34 0.11 -19.03
N TYR A 31 6.40 -0.58 -19.70
CA TYR A 31 5.64 -0.06 -20.83
C TYR A 31 4.25 0.49 -20.43
N GLY A 32 3.93 0.51 -19.14
CA GLY A 32 2.71 1.14 -18.60
C GLY A 32 1.46 0.25 -18.60
N GLY A 33 1.56 -1.02 -19.01
CA GLY A 33 0.46 -2.00 -18.90
C GLY A 33 0.52 -2.81 -17.60
N PRO A 34 -0.64 -3.23 -17.06
CA PRO A 34 -0.71 -4.06 -15.85
C PRO A 34 -0.04 -5.42 -16.09
N LEU A 35 0.61 -5.93 -15.06
CA LEU A 35 1.17 -7.27 -15.07
C LEU A 35 0.20 -8.26 -14.40
N PRO A 36 0.33 -9.57 -14.69
CA PRO A 36 -0.48 -10.59 -14.02
C PRO A 36 -0.28 -10.55 -12.51
N ASP A 37 -1.37 -10.84 -11.78
CA ASP A 37 -1.33 -11.06 -10.34
C ASP A 37 -0.33 -12.18 -10.03
N GLY A 38 0.49 -11.95 -9.00
CA GLY A 38 1.47 -12.93 -8.58
C GLY A 38 2.60 -12.30 -7.77
N LEU A 39 3.55 -13.16 -7.40
CA LEU A 39 4.71 -12.76 -6.60
C LEU A 39 5.79 -12.15 -7.49
N TYR A 40 6.27 -10.98 -7.08
CA TYR A 40 7.39 -10.29 -7.70
C TYR A 40 8.46 -10.01 -6.67
N ASN A 41 9.71 -10.19 -7.06
CA ASN A 41 10.87 -9.82 -6.25
C ASN A 41 11.40 -8.46 -6.69
N TYR A 42 12.01 -7.73 -5.76
CA TYR A 42 12.70 -6.49 -6.06
C TYR A 42 14.14 -6.53 -5.55
N THR A 43 15.02 -5.83 -6.25
CA THR A 43 16.39 -5.56 -5.80
C THR A 43 16.58 -4.05 -5.80
N VAL A 44 17.20 -3.53 -4.75
CA VAL A 44 17.55 -2.10 -4.65
C VAL A 44 19.05 -1.95 -4.83
N ILE A 45 19.44 -1.09 -5.78
CA ILE A 45 20.82 -0.65 -5.94
C ILE A 45 20.87 0.84 -5.60
N ALA A 46 21.53 1.18 -4.50
CA ALA A 46 21.80 2.56 -4.12
C ALA A 46 23.26 2.90 -4.43
N LYS A 47 23.50 4.13 -4.88
CA LYS A 47 24.85 4.66 -5.13
C LYS A 47 25.09 5.91 -4.29
N GLY A 48 26.27 5.99 -3.67
CA GLY A 48 26.73 7.18 -2.96
C GLY A 48 27.07 8.34 -3.90
N THR A 49 27.39 9.50 -3.33
CA THR A 49 27.82 10.69 -4.09
C THR A 49 29.14 10.49 -4.82
N ASP A 50 29.93 9.52 -4.38
CA ASP A 50 31.16 9.04 -5.01
C ASP A 50 30.91 8.07 -6.18
N GLY A 51 29.66 7.69 -6.43
CA GLY A 51 29.25 6.76 -7.48
C GLY A 51 29.36 5.28 -7.11
N ASN A 52 29.84 4.95 -5.91
CA ASN A 52 30.00 3.56 -5.46
C ASN A 52 28.67 2.99 -4.97
N VAL A 53 28.48 1.67 -5.15
CA VAL A 53 27.30 0.97 -4.63
C VAL A 53 27.38 0.90 -3.10
N MET A 54 26.25 1.15 -2.46
CA MET A 54 26.11 1.09 -1.01
C MET A 54 25.11 0.00 -0.60
N GLU A 55 25.38 -0.63 0.53
CA GLU A 55 24.43 -1.54 1.16
C GLU A 55 23.25 -0.73 1.74
N VAL A 56 22.04 -1.24 1.54
CA VAL A 56 20.81 -0.65 2.03
C VAL A 56 19.94 -1.72 2.67
N ALA A 57 19.35 -1.38 3.81
CA ALA A 57 18.30 -2.20 4.40
C ALA A 57 16.98 -1.94 3.65
N THR A 58 16.28 -3.01 3.29
CA THR A 58 15.00 -2.94 2.60
C THR A 58 13.89 -3.48 3.48
N PHE A 59 12.74 -2.79 3.47
CA PHE A 59 11.55 -3.19 4.21
C PHE A 59 10.35 -3.19 3.27
N THR A 60 9.48 -4.18 3.42
CA THR A 60 8.22 -4.25 2.68
C THR A 60 7.08 -3.92 3.61
N ARG A 61 6.16 -3.06 3.15
CA ARG A 61 4.89 -2.77 3.81
C ARG A 61 3.76 -3.32 2.96
N GLY A 62 2.78 -3.96 3.57
CA GLY A 62 1.58 -4.44 2.92
C GLY A 62 0.39 -4.43 3.87
N ILE A 63 -0.80 -4.60 3.30
CA ILE A 63 -2.03 -4.80 4.07
C ILE A 63 -2.10 -6.27 4.45
N VAL A 64 -2.32 -6.54 5.73
CA VAL A 64 -2.45 -7.91 6.24
C VAL A 64 -3.85 -8.42 5.93
N ASP A 65 -3.94 -9.53 5.21
CA ASP A 65 -5.22 -10.17 4.89
C ASP A 65 -5.67 -11.12 6.00
N THR A 66 -4.72 -11.89 6.56
CA THR A 66 -5.01 -12.93 7.55
C THR A 66 -3.84 -13.14 8.49
N ILE A 67 -4.14 -13.58 9.71
CA ILE A 67 -3.17 -14.09 10.68
C ILE A 67 -3.45 -15.58 10.88
N SER A 68 -2.40 -16.41 10.85
CA SER A 68 -2.51 -17.83 11.17
C SER A 68 -1.50 -18.25 12.23
N PHE A 69 -1.78 -19.36 12.92
CA PHE A 69 -0.85 -19.98 13.85
C PHE A 69 -0.62 -21.43 13.44
N GLU A 70 0.63 -21.83 13.27
CA GLU A 70 1.02 -23.20 12.97
C GLU A 70 2.07 -23.63 13.99
N ASN A 71 1.78 -24.69 14.74
CA ASN A 71 2.66 -25.21 15.80
C ASN A 71 3.10 -24.14 16.82
N GLY A 72 2.21 -23.20 17.14
CA GLY A 72 2.49 -22.10 18.07
C GLY A 72 3.27 -20.93 17.48
N ILE A 73 3.66 -21.01 16.20
CA ILE A 73 4.31 -19.91 15.48
C ILE A 73 3.22 -19.09 14.79
N GLY A 74 3.19 -17.78 15.06
CA GLY A 74 2.29 -16.85 14.40
C GLY A 74 2.84 -16.40 13.05
N TYR A 75 1.96 -16.26 12.07
CA TYR A 75 2.26 -15.78 10.72
C TYR A 75 1.28 -14.70 10.30
N ILE A 76 1.77 -13.74 9.52
CA ILE A 76 0.95 -12.80 8.76
C ILE A 76 0.91 -13.22 7.29
N HIS A 77 -0.23 -13.02 6.65
CA HIS A 77 -0.43 -13.27 5.22
C HIS A 77 -0.71 -11.95 4.52
N ILE A 78 0.01 -11.70 3.41
CA ILE A 78 -0.17 -10.55 2.51
C ILE A 78 -0.25 -11.13 1.10
N GLY A 79 -1.46 -11.21 0.55
CA GLY A 79 -1.77 -12.00 -0.64
C GLY A 79 -1.35 -13.46 -0.45
N GLU A 80 -0.53 -13.95 -1.37
CA GLU A 80 0.04 -15.32 -1.30
C GLU A 80 1.31 -15.40 -0.44
N LEU A 81 1.80 -14.27 0.08
CA LEU A 81 3.03 -14.22 0.88
C LEU A 81 2.72 -14.50 2.35
N LYS A 82 3.59 -15.32 2.96
CA LYS A 82 3.52 -15.69 4.37
C LYS A 82 4.81 -15.27 5.06
N TYR A 83 4.68 -14.47 6.12
CA TYR A 83 5.79 -13.99 6.93
C TYR A 83 5.61 -14.38 8.39
N MET A 84 6.70 -14.64 9.10
CA MET A 84 6.62 -14.89 10.54
C MET A 84 6.24 -13.61 11.27
N LEU A 85 5.31 -13.70 12.23
CA LEU A 85 4.90 -12.55 13.02
C LEU A 85 6.08 -11.91 13.79
N SER A 86 7.11 -12.70 14.11
CA SER A 86 8.34 -12.23 14.76
C SER A 86 9.21 -11.32 13.89
N GLU A 87 9.00 -11.29 12.57
CA GLU A 87 9.74 -10.43 11.63
C GLU A 87 9.03 -9.09 11.38
N VAL A 88 7.82 -8.92 11.93
CA VAL A 88 7.06 -7.68 11.81
C VAL A 88 7.71 -6.58 12.65
N LEU A 89 8.07 -5.48 12.00
CA LEU A 89 8.71 -4.33 12.66
C LEU A 89 7.69 -3.35 13.25
N GLU A 90 6.58 -3.11 12.55
CA GLU A 90 5.56 -2.12 12.91
C GLU A 90 4.20 -2.53 12.33
N VAL A 91 3.13 -2.27 13.08
CA VAL A 91 1.73 -2.36 12.62
C VAL A 91 1.05 -1.02 12.83
N LYS A 92 0.35 -0.53 11.81
CA LYS A 92 -0.43 0.71 11.86
C LYS A 92 -1.72 0.58 11.04
N GLU A 93 -2.68 1.45 11.30
CA GLU A 93 -3.88 1.55 10.47
C GLU A 93 -3.49 1.94 9.02
N PRO A 94 -4.15 1.37 8.01
CA PRO A 94 -3.94 1.78 6.64
C PRO A 94 -4.37 3.23 6.45
N GLU A 95 -3.57 4.01 5.73
CA GLU A 95 -4.01 5.33 5.29
C GLU A 95 -5.19 5.11 4.33
N THR A 96 -6.40 5.54 4.71
CA THR A 96 -7.53 5.53 3.79
C THR A 96 -7.20 6.50 2.66
N GLN A 97 -7.04 6.00 1.44
CA GLN A 97 -7.05 6.87 0.28
C GLN A 97 -8.47 7.43 0.15
N THR A 98 -8.67 8.67 0.60
CA THR A 98 -9.84 9.46 0.20
C THR A 98 -9.66 9.78 -1.28
N ASP A 99 -10.12 8.89 -2.15
CA ASP A 99 -10.38 9.26 -3.54
C ASP A 99 -11.30 10.48 -3.52
N GLY A 100 -10.88 11.55 -4.21
CA GLY A 100 -11.58 12.81 -4.21
C GLY A 100 -13.03 12.64 -4.66
N ASP A 101 -13.95 12.75 -3.70
CA ASP A 101 -15.37 13.00 -3.95
C ASP A 101 -15.46 14.39 -4.59
N GLN A 102 -15.48 14.40 -5.92
CA GLN A 102 -15.77 15.57 -6.71
C GLN A 102 -17.28 15.79 -6.59
N GLY A 103 -17.64 16.66 -5.63
CA GLY A 103 -19.01 16.96 -5.30
C GLY A 103 -19.86 17.34 -6.51
N ASP A 104 -21.09 16.81 -6.51
CA ASP A 104 -22.23 17.49 -7.10
C ASP A 104 -23.26 17.67 -5.97
N ASP A 105 -23.02 18.72 -5.18
CA ASP A 105 -24.06 19.35 -4.37
C ASP A 105 -24.89 20.23 -5.31
N THR A 106 -25.99 19.68 -5.82
CA THR A 106 -27.15 20.50 -6.19
C THR A 106 -28.27 20.19 -5.23
N GLY A 107 -28.22 20.83 -4.06
CA GLY A 107 -29.39 21.03 -3.24
C GLY A 107 -30.49 21.78 -4.01
N GLU A 108 -31.69 21.21 -4.04
CA GLU A 108 -32.91 21.99 -4.17
C GLU A 108 -33.81 21.68 -2.97
N SER A 109 -33.91 22.68 -2.10
CA SER A 109 -34.77 22.75 -0.93
C SER A 109 -36.20 23.12 -1.36
N SER A 110 -37.21 22.38 -0.89
CA SER A 110 -38.47 22.96 -0.43
C SER A 110 -39.39 21.93 0.23
N GLY A 111 -39.88 22.24 1.43
CA GLY A 111 -40.91 21.46 2.11
C GLY A 111 -41.01 21.74 3.60
N GLN A 112 -41.47 22.94 3.95
CA GLN A 112 -41.71 23.46 5.31
C GLN A 112 -42.38 22.49 6.30
N GLU A 113 -41.86 22.53 7.53
CA GLU A 113 -42.55 22.17 8.77
C GLU A 113 -43.84 22.99 8.97
N THR A 114 -44.87 22.34 9.49
CA THR A 114 -45.89 22.97 10.34
C THR A 114 -46.11 22.06 11.55
N GLU A 115 -45.81 22.60 12.73
CA GLU A 115 -46.19 22.07 14.05
C GLU A 115 -47.72 21.99 14.17
N ASP A 116 -48.21 21.03 14.95
CA ASP A 116 -49.11 21.32 16.08
C ASP A 116 -49.31 20.06 16.93
N GLU A 117 -48.93 20.17 18.20
CA GLU A 117 -49.32 19.27 19.29
C GLU A 117 -50.82 19.44 19.59
N GLU A 118 -51.57 18.35 19.77
CA GLU A 118 -52.47 18.26 20.92
C GLU A 118 -52.82 16.81 21.30
N THR A 119 -52.82 16.60 22.61
CA THR A 119 -53.09 15.37 23.35
C THR A 119 -54.59 15.19 23.56
N THR A 120 -55.15 13.97 23.50
CA THR A 120 -56.12 13.44 24.50
C THR A 120 -56.68 12.05 24.17
N ALA A 121 -56.68 11.21 25.23
CA ALA A 121 -57.56 10.09 25.59
C ALA A 121 -57.72 8.88 24.65
#